data_AF-A0A3D3EZ12-F1
#
_entry.id   AF-A0A3D3EZ12-F1
#
_cell.length_a   1.000
_cell.length_b   1.000
_cell.length_c   1.000
_cell.angle_alpha   90.00
_cell.angle_beta   90.00
_cell.angle_gamma   90.00
#
_symmetry.space_group_name_H-M   'P 1'
#
loop_
_entity.id
_entity.type
_entity.pdbx_description
1 polymer ?
#
loop_
_entity_poly.entity_id
_entity_poly.type
_entity_poly.pdbx_seq_one_letter_code
_entity_poly.pdbx_strand_id
1 'polypeptide(L)'
;FYNQFYLPWAYASSPFAMLLGVLSLTMMHSNKIKTRGPKWQYSYFFFGSFIITCLAGFIGGIQKGSLFMWMFENVQMPMSATMFSLLAFYMASAAYKAFRARSPEATVLLVAAIVVMLAQVPLGVQISKHLPSISQWILDVPNLASKRGIMLGVGLGSVATSLKILLGIERSYLGGGD
;
A
#
# COMPACT_ATOMS: atom_id res chain seq x y z
N PHE A 1 16.96 -18.05 -5.86
CA PHE A 1 15.65 -18.27 -5.22
C PHE A 1 14.59 -17.28 -5.70
N TYR A 2 14.70 -15.97 -5.44
CA TYR A 2 13.67 -14.97 -5.81
C TYR A 2 13.25 -15.04 -7.30
N ASN A 3 14.19 -14.94 -8.24
CA ASN A 3 13.86 -14.96 -9.68
C ASN A 3 13.40 -16.33 -10.20
N GLN A 4 13.83 -17.42 -9.57
CA GLN A 4 13.57 -18.79 -10.06
C GLN A 4 12.32 -19.42 -9.47
N PHE A 5 11.92 -19.01 -8.26
CA PHE A 5 10.76 -19.55 -7.57
C PHE A 5 9.62 -18.53 -7.48
N TYR A 6 9.89 -17.32 -6.97
CA TYR A 6 8.83 -16.36 -6.69
C TYR A 6 8.22 -15.76 -7.96
N LEU A 7 9.05 -15.30 -8.91
CA LEU A 7 8.54 -14.64 -10.12
C LEU A 7 7.63 -15.56 -10.97
N PRO A 8 7.99 -16.82 -11.26
CA PRO A 8 7.09 -17.72 -12.01
C PRO A 8 5.75 -17.95 -11.32
N TRP A 9 5.76 -18.16 -9.99
CA TRP A 9 4.54 -18.33 -9.21
C TRP A 9 3.69 -17.05 -9.18
N ALA A 10 4.31 -15.87 -9.10
CA ALA A 10 3.62 -14.59 -9.16
C ALA A 10 2.93 -14.40 -10.52
N TYR A 11 3.62 -14.70 -11.64
CA TYR A 11 3.02 -14.62 -12.96
C TYR A 11 1.91 -15.64 -13.17
N ALA A 12 2.08 -16.87 -12.68
CA ALA A 12 1.05 -17.91 -12.77
C ALA A 12 -0.22 -17.56 -11.96
N SER A 13 -0.08 -16.94 -10.78
CA SER A 13 -1.20 -16.59 -9.91
C SER A 13 -1.88 -15.27 -10.28
N SER A 14 -1.19 -14.34 -10.95
CA SER A 14 -1.70 -12.99 -11.26
C SER A 14 -3.04 -12.96 -12.01
N PRO A 15 -3.27 -13.77 -13.07
CA PRO A 15 -4.56 -13.78 -13.76
C PRO A 15 -5.72 -14.25 -12.87
N PHE A 16 -5.49 -15.27 -12.03
CA PHE A 16 -6.49 -15.76 -11.09
C PHE A 16 -6.81 -14.72 -10.02
N ALA A 17 -5.79 -14.05 -9.48
CA ALA A 17 -5.96 -12.96 -8.53
C ALA A 17 -6.74 -11.79 -9.15
N MET A 18 -6.44 -11.43 -10.40
CA MET A 18 -7.17 -10.39 -11.13
C MET A 18 -8.64 -10.76 -11.32
N LEU A 19 -8.92 -11.99 -11.77
CA LEU A 19 -10.29 -12.50 -11.94
C LEU A 19 -11.06 -12.50 -10.62
N LEU A 20 -10.46 -13.02 -9.55
CA LEU A 20 -11.06 -13.01 -8.21
C LEU A 20 -11.32 -11.59 -7.70
N GLY A 21 -10.39 -10.65 -7.95
CA GLY A 21 -10.56 -9.25 -7.60
C GLY A 21 -11.75 -8.61 -8.30
N VAL A 22 -11.87 -8.81 -9.62
CA VAL A 22 -13.00 -8.29 -10.42
C VAL A 22 -14.32 -8.91 -9.95
N LEU A 23 -14.35 -10.23 -9.74
CA LEU A 23 -15.53 -10.94 -9.26
C LEU A 23 -15.94 -10.47 -7.87
N SER A 24 -15.00 -10.35 -6.94
CA SER A 24 -15.24 -9.90 -5.56
C SER A 24 -15.84 -8.49 -5.53
N LEU A 25 -15.24 -7.54 -6.24
CA LEU A 25 -15.74 -6.16 -6.32
C LEU A 25 -17.13 -6.12 -6.98
N THR A 26 -17.33 -6.88 -8.05
CA THR A 26 -18.62 -6.97 -8.74
C THR A 26 -19.69 -7.53 -7.81
N MET A 27 -19.41 -8.61 -7.07
CA MET A 27 -20.35 -9.19 -6.11
C MET A 27 -20.67 -8.21 -4.99
N MET A 28 -19.66 -7.56 -4.41
CA MET A 28 -19.85 -6.59 -3.33
C MET A 28 -20.73 -5.41 -3.77
N HIS A 29 -20.41 -4.77 -4.89
CA HIS A 29 -21.17 -3.63 -5.40
C HIS A 29 -22.57 -4.02 -5.89
N SER A 30 -22.71 -5.19 -6.51
CA SER A 30 -24.03 -5.72 -6.92
C SER A 30 -24.90 -6.04 -5.72
N ASN A 31 -24.35 -6.71 -4.70
CA ASN A 31 -25.08 -7.02 -3.49
C ASN A 31 -25.51 -5.73 -2.78
N LYS A 32 -24.62 -4.75 -2.69
CA LYS A 32 -24.90 -3.43 -2.10
C LYS A 32 -26.04 -2.68 -2.81
N ILE A 33 -26.14 -2.79 -4.14
CA ILE A 33 -27.26 -2.23 -4.93
C ILE A 33 -28.55 -2.99 -4.62
N LYS A 34 -28.51 -4.32 -4.65
CA LYS A 34 -29.69 -5.19 -4.40
C LYS A 34 -30.28 -4.96 -3.01
N THR A 35 -29.44 -4.92 -1.98
CA THR A 35 -29.86 -4.76 -0.58
C THR A 35 -30.07 -3.29 -0.18
N ARG A 36 -29.84 -2.33 -1.09
CA ARG A 36 -29.90 -0.89 -0.83
C ARG A 36 -29.05 -0.48 0.40
N GLY A 37 -27.87 -1.08 0.54
CA GLY A 37 -26.97 -0.80 1.66
C GLY A 37 -26.52 0.67 1.73
N PRO A 38 -25.87 1.09 2.82
CA PRO A 38 -25.44 2.48 2.99
C PRO A 38 -24.59 2.97 1.81
N LYS A 39 -24.96 4.11 1.21
CA LYS A 39 -24.25 4.70 0.06
C LYS A 39 -24.23 3.78 -1.18
N TRP A 40 -25.28 2.99 -1.41
CA TRP A 40 -25.39 2.08 -2.57
C TRP A 40 -25.40 2.80 -3.92
N GLN A 41 -25.82 4.07 -3.98
CA GLN A 41 -25.85 4.86 -5.21
C GLN A 41 -24.47 4.99 -5.86
N TYR A 42 -23.42 5.07 -5.03
CA TYR A 42 -22.04 5.16 -5.51
C TYR A 42 -21.54 3.89 -6.19
N SER A 43 -22.23 2.75 -6.01
CA SER A 43 -21.91 1.53 -6.76
C SER A 43 -22.18 1.68 -8.27
N TYR A 44 -23.08 2.57 -8.69
CA TYR A 44 -23.24 2.86 -10.12
C TYR A 44 -22.04 3.60 -10.70
N PHE A 45 -21.47 4.54 -9.94
CA PHE A 45 -20.23 5.22 -10.34
C PHE A 45 -19.09 4.24 -10.48
N PHE A 46 -18.99 3.23 -9.61
CA PHE A 46 -18.03 2.13 -9.77
C PHE A 46 -18.20 1.42 -11.10
N PHE A 47 -19.39 0.88 -11.41
CA PHE A 47 -19.60 0.13 -12.65
C PHE A 47 -19.40 0.98 -13.90
N GLY A 48 -19.91 2.23 -13.89
CA GLY A 48 -19.70 3.17 -14.98
C GLY A 48 -18.21 3.45 -15.22
N SER A 49 -17.46 3.78 -14.16
CA SER A 49 -16.02 4.06 -14.26
C SER A 49 -15.22 2.82 -14.67
N PHE A 50 -15.62 1.64 -14.19
CA PHE A 50 -14.99 0.36 -14.56
C PHE A 50 -15.15 0.08 -16.06
N ILE A 51 -16.36 0.21 -16.60
CA ILE A 51 -16.63 0.02 -18.03
C ILE A 51 -15.86 1.05 -18.85
N ILE A 52 -15.93 2.34 -18.49
CA ILE A 52 -15.23 3.42 -19.19
C ILE A 52 -13.72 3.15 -19.23
N THR A 53 -13.12 2.77 -18.10
CA THR A 53 -11.68 2.50 -18.01
C THR A 53 -11.27 1.29 -18.84
N CYS A 54 -12.05 0.21 -18.79
CA CYS A 54 -11.81 -0.98 -19.61
C CYS A 54 -11.89 -0.66 -21.11
N LEU A 55 -12.95 0.02 -21.56
CA LEU A 55 -13.11 0.39 -22.97
C LEU A 55 -11.99 1.35 -23.42
N ALA A 56 -11.63 2.33 -22.59
CA ALA A 56 -10.53 3.24 -22.90
C ALA A 56 -9.19 2.51 -23.07
N GLY A 57 -8.91 1.49 -22.26
CA GLY A 57 -7.68 0.69 -22.36
C GLY A 57 -7.68 -0.29 -23.54
N PHE A 58 -8.74 -1.11 -23.67
CA PHE A 58 -8.80 -2.15 -24.70
C PHE A 58 -9.00 -1.61 -26.11
N ILE A 59 -9.78 -0.53 -26.27
CA ILE A 59 -10.07 0.07 -27.58
C ILE A 59 -9.12 1.24 -27.86
N GLY A 60 -8.95 2.13 -26.88
CA GLY A 60 -8.16 3.37 -27.05
C GLY A 60 -6.66 3.21 -26.81
N GLY A 61 -6.21 2.07 -26.29
CA GLY A 61 -4.80 1.79 -26.00
C GLY A 61 -4.25 2.54 -24.78
N ILE A 62 -3.01 2.22 -24.41
CA ILE A 62 -2.34 2.69 -23.18
C ILE A 62 -1.21 3.70 -23.46
N GLN A 63 -1.12 4.22 -24.68
CA GLN A 63 -0.03 5.10 -25.08
C GLN A 63 -0.29 6.55 -24.67
N LYS A 64 0.76 7.36 -24.61
CA LYS A 64 0.65 8.79 -24.31
C LYS A 64 -0.30 9.46 -25.31
N GLY A 65 -1.29 10.20 -24.80
CA GLY A 65 -2.36 10.81 -25.59
C GLY A 65 -3.64 9.98 -25.71
N SER A 66 -3.65 8.73 -25.25
CA SER A 66 -4.89 7.94 -25.16
C SER A 66 -5.79 8.42 -24.01
N LEU A 67 -7.09 8.13 -24.13
CA LEU A 67 -8.06 8.39 -23.05
C LEU A 67 -7.67 7.67 -21.76
N PHE A 68 -7.12 6.45 -21.85
CA PHE A 68 -6.64 5.69 -20.70
C PHE A 68 -5.52 6.43 -19.97
N MET A 69 -4.50 6.91 -20.69
CA MET A 69 -3.39 7.64 -20.07
C MET A 69 -3.84 8.99 -19.51
N TRP A 70 -4.75 9.68 -20.18
CA TRP A 70 -5.34 10.91 -19.64
C TRP A 70 -6.05 10.66 -18.30
N MET A 71 -6.87 9.60 -18.20
CA MET A 71 -7.51 9.22 -16.93
C MET A 71 -6.48 8.80 -15.87
N PHE A 72 -5.43 8.08 -16.27
CA PHE A 72 -4.37 7.70 -15.36
C PHE A 72 -3.66 8.93 -14.76
N GLU A 73 -3.25 9.88 -15.59
CA GLU A 73 -2.51 11.07 -15.17
C GLU A 73 -3.37 12.10 -14.43
N ASN A 74 -4.65 12.22 -14.78
CA ASN A 74 -5.52 13.27 -14.23
C ASN A 74 -6.48 12.78 -13.14
N VAL A 75 -6.69 11.47 -13.02
CA VAL A 75 -7.62 10.90 -12.03
C VAL A 75 -6.87 9.96 -11.09
N GLN A 76 -6.26 8.88 -11.61
CA GLN A 76 -5.63 7.87 -10.76
C GLN A 76 -4.41 8.40 -10.00
N MET A 77 -3.52 9.12 -10.68
CA MET A 77 -2.27 9.61 -10.12
C MET A 77 -2.52 10.66 -9.01
N PRO A 78 -3.35 11.70 -9.19
CA PRO A 78 -3.66 12.65 -8.13
C PRO A 78 -4.35 12.00 -6.94
N MET A 79 -5.32 11.09 -7.15
CA MET A 79 -5.96 10.37 -6.05
C MET A 79 -4.95 9.55 -5.24
N SER A 80 -4.05 8.84 -5.92
CA SER A 80 -2.97 8.09 -5.25
C SER A 80 -2.04 9.03 -4.48
N ALA A 81 -1.69 10.19 -5.04
CA ALA A 81 -0.88 11.20 -4.38
C ALA A 81 -1.59 11.78 -3.14
N THR A 82 -2.91 12.00 -3.17
CA THR A 82 -3.66 12.45 -1.99
C THR A 82 -3.65 11.41 -0.87
N MET A 83 -3.84 10.13 -1.19
CA MET A 83 -3.75 9.05 -0.19
C MET A 83 -2.36 8.98 0.42
N PHE A 84 -1.31 9.09 -0.40
CA PHE A 84 0.08 9.08 0.08
C PHE A 84 0.41 10.32 0.92
N SER A 85 -0.07 11.50 0.52
CA SER A 85 0.11 12.74 1.28
C SER A 85 -0.59 12.67 2.64
N LEU A 86 -1.80 12.11 2.70
CA LEU A 86 -2.51 11.90 3.96
C LEU A 86 -1.75 10.92 4.85
N LEU A 87 -1.25 9.81 4.30
CA LEU A 87 -0.42 8.85 5.05
C LEU A 87 0.83 9.54 5.62
N ALA A 88 1.54 10.33 4.82
CA ALA A 88 2.71 11.08 5.27
C ALA A 88 2.36 12.06 6.40
N PHE A 89 1.26 12.81 6.27
CA PHE A 89 0.78 13.72 7.30
C PHE A 89 0.42 12.99 8.61
N TYR A 90 -0.30 11.87 8.53
CA TYR A 90 -0.66 11.08 9.71
C TYR A 90 0.56 10.44 10.37
N MET A 91 1.51 9.94 9.59
CA MET A 91 2.79 9.43 10.11
C MET A 91 3.57 10.52 10.85
N ALA A 92 3.69 11.72 10.27
CA ALA A 92 4.37 12.85 10.90
C ALA A 92 3.66 13.27 12.21
N SER A 93 2.32 13.36 12.20
CA SER A 93 1.53 13.69 13.39
C SER A 93 1.67 12.66 14.51
N ALA A 94 1.66 11.38 14.17
CA ALA A 94 1.88 10.29 15.12
C ALA A 94 3.32 10.31 15.67
N ALA A 95 4.32 10.50 14.82
CA ALA A 95 5.72 10.59 15.22
C ALA A 95 5.95 11.79 16.15
N TYR A 96 5.37 12.96 15.85
CA TYR A 96 5.42 14.12 16.74
C TYR A 96 4.82 13.82 18.12
N LYS A 97 3.65 13.18 18.16
CA LYS A 97 3.02 12.76 19.43
C LYS A 97 3.89 11.76 20.20
N ALA A 98 4.54 10.82 19.51
CA ALA A 98 5.43 9.83 20.10
C ALA A 98 6.72 10.47 20.64
N PHE A 99 7.33 11.39 19.90
CA PHE A 99 8.53 12.12 20.35
C PHE A 99 8.24 13.11 21.49
N ARG A 100 7.02 13.64 21.55
CA ARG A 100 6.56 14.48 22.67
C ARG A 100 6.38 13.71 23.98
N ALA A 101 6.35 12.38 23.97
CA ALA A 101 6.15 11.58 25.17
C ALA A 101 7.29 11.69 26.22
N ARG A 102 8.34 12.48 25.96
CA ARG A 102 9.46 12.78 26.88
C ARG A 102 10.13 11.52 27.45
N SER A 103 10.15 10.42 26.70
CA SER A 103 10.84 9.21 27.10
C SER A 103 12.31 9.21 26.61
N PRO A 104 13.23 8.53 27.32
CA PRO A 104 14.61 8.36 26.85
C PRO A 104 14.68 7.72 25.45
N GLU A 105 13.83 6.74 25.19
CA GLU A 105 13.78 5.99 23.91
C GLU A 105 13.33 6.91 22.77
N ALA A 106 12.31 7.74 23.01
CA ALA A 106 11.82 8.69 22.05
C ALA A 106 12.89 9.73 21.67
N THR A 107 13.73 10.13 22.62
CA THR A 107 14.86 11.04 22.38
C THR A 107 15.92 10.40 21.50
N VAL A 108 16.27 9.14 21.77
CA VAL A 108 17.23 8.38 20.95
C VAL A 108 16.72 8.25 19.51
N LEU A 109 15.43 7.93 19.33
CA LEU A 109 14.81 7.83 18.01
C LEU A 109 14.79 9.18 17.27
N LEU A 110 14.53 10.28 17.98
CA LEU A 110 14.56 11.63 17.40
C LEU A 110 15.96 12.01 16.92
N VAL A 111 16.99 11.76 17.73
CA VAL A 111 18.39 12.01 17.34
C VAL A 111 18.78 11.17 16.12
N ALA A 112 18.43 9.88 16.12
CA ALA A 112 18.66 9.00 14.98
C ALA A 112 17.96 9.51 13.70
N ALA A 113 16.72 10.00 13.82
CA ALA A 113 15.97 10.56 12.70
C ALA A 113 16.64 11.81 12.13
N ILE A 114 17.11 12.73 12.99
CA ILE A 114 17.81 13.95 12.56
C ILE A 114 19.11 13.59 11.82
N VAL A 115 19.91 12.66 12.35
CA VAL A 115 21.16 12.21 11.72
C VAL A 115 20.89 11.62 10.33
N VAL A 116 19.89 10.74 10.22
CA VAL A 116 19.52 10.12 8.94
C VAL A 116 19.00 11.17 7.95
N MET A 117 18.14 12.09 8.38
CA MET A 117 17.61 13.14 7.50
C MET A 117 18.70 14.06 6.97
N LEU A 118 19.65 14.49 7.81
CA LEU A 118 20.77 15.33 7.40
C LEU A 118 21.70 14.64 6.39
N ALA A 119 21.88 13.32 6.50
CA ALA A 119 22.70 12.54 5.58
C ALA A 119 22.08 12.36 4.18
N GLN A 120 20.74 12.43 4.05
CA GLN A 120 20.02 12.23 2.79
C GLN A 120 19.87 13.53 1.98
N VAL A 121 20.15 14.70 2.57
CA VAL A 121 20.17 15.98 1.84
C VAL A 121 21.51 16.08 1.07
N PRO A 122 21.54 16.59 -0.18
CA PRO A 122 22.78 16.75 -0.95
C PRO A 122 23.91 17.52 -0.24
N LEU A 123 23.57 18.33 0.77
CA LEU A 123 24.51 19.08 1.62
C LEU A 123 25.23 18.20 2.67
N GLY A 124 24.69 17.03 3.02
CA GLY A 124 25.23 16.16 4.08
C GLY A 124 26.66 15.68 3.81
N VAL A 125 26.99 15.44 2.54
CA VAL A 125 28.34 15.03 2.11
C VAL A 125 29.35 16.17 2.21
N GLN A 126 28.89 17.42 2.08
CA GLN A 126 29.76 18.61 2.18
C GLN A 126 30.09 18.97 3.63
N ILE A 127 29.23 18.61 4.59
CA ILE A 127 29.42 18.92 6.02
C ILE A 127 30.39 17.95 6.68
N SER A 128 30.28 16.64 6.42
CA SER A 128 31.18 15.64 6.99
C SER A 128 31.16 14.34 6.20
N LYS A 129 32.36 13.77 5.97
CA LYS A 129 32.53 12.48 5.30
C LYS A 129 31.98 11.29 6.12
N HIS A 130 31.83 11.46 7.44
CA HIS A 130 31.41 10.38 8.34
C HIS A 130 29.88 10.33 8.54
N LEU A 131 29.16 11.43 8.28
CA LEU A 131 27.71 11.51 8.47
C LEU A 131 26.94 10.48 7.60
N PRO A 132 27.26 10.29 6.31
CA PRO A 132 26.60 9.27 5.48
C PRO A 132 26.84 7.85 5.97
N SER A 133 28.04 7.54 6.46
CA SER A 133 28.38 6.20 6.97
C SER A 133 27.58 5.85 8.23
N ILE A 134 27.42 6.81 9.16
CA ILE A 134 26.60 6.62 10.36
C ILE A 134 25.13 6.41 9.98
N SER A 135 24.60 7.22 9.05
CA SER A 135 23.23 7.06 8.58
C SER A 135 23.01 5.71 7.89
N GLN A 136 23.96 5.24 7.07
CA GLN A 136 23.89 3.93 6.45
C GLN A 136 23.87 2.82 7.50
N TRP A 137 24.75 2.90 8.52
CA TRP A 137 24.74 1.93 9.61
C TRP A 137 23.37 1.88 10.35
N ILE A 138 22.76 3.03 10.63
CA ILE A 138 21.40 3.10 11.21
C ILE A 138 20.37 2.43 10.29
N LEU A 139 20.46 2.66 8.98
CA LEU A 139 19.51 2.11 8.01
C LEU A 139 19.67 0.61 7.79
N ASP A 140 20.90 0.11 7.80
CA ASP A 140 21.25 -1.26 7.43
C ASP A 140 21.24 -2.24 8.61
N VAL A 141 21.41 -1.75 9.85
CA VAL A 141 21.44 -2.61 11.04
C VAL A 141 20.11 -2.54 11.81
N PRO A 142 19.80 -1.52 12.64
CA PRO A 142 18.59 -1.53 13.44
C PRO A 142 17.32 -1.38 12.61
N ASN A 143 17.29 -0.48 11.62
CA ASN A 143 16.11 -0.29 10.78
C ASN A 143 15.80 -1.51 9.91
N LEU A 144 16.82 -2.14 9.32
CA LEU A 144 16.64 -3.36 8.55
C LEU A 144 16.14 -4.52 9.42
N ALA A 145 16.63 -4.65 10.65
CA ALA A 145 16.15 -5.64 11.61
C ALA A 145 14.64 -5.44 11.92
N SER A 146 14.22 -4.21 12.22
CA SER A 146 12.79 -3.90 12.43
C SER A 146 11.94 -4.17 11.19
N LYS A 147 12.39 -3.75 10.00
CA LYS A 147 11.68 -4.02 8.74
C LYS A 147 11.48 -5.51 8.50
N ARG A 148 12.51 -6.33 8.74
CA ARG A 148 12.41 -7.78 8.64
C ARG A 148 11.41 -8.36 9.62
N GLY A 149 11.43 -7.91 10.88
CA GLY A 149 10.43 -8.31 11.89
C GLY A 149 8.99 -8.01 11.45
N ILE A 150 8.74 -6.80 10.94
CA ILE A 150 7.42 -6.41 10.42
C ILE A 150 7.02 -7.29 9.23
N MET A 151 7.91 -7.48 8.25
CA MET A 151 7.61 -8.32 7.08
C MET A 151 7.31 -9.77 7.47
N LEU A 152 8.03 -10.34 8.43
CA LEU A 152 7.74 -11.68 8.95
C LEU A 152 6.40 -11.73 9.67
N GLY A 153 6.10 -10.73 10.51
CA GLY A 153 4.82 -10.62 11.21
C GLY A 153 3.63 -10.51 10.25
N VAL A 154 3.74 -9.65 9.23
CA VAL A 154 2.71 -9.51 8.18
C VAL A 154 2.58 -10.81 7.38
N GLY A 155 3.69 -11.45 7.02
CA GLY A 155 3.69 -12.73 6.32
C GLY A 155 2.96 -13.82 7.10
N LEU A 156 3.34 -14.05 8.36
CA LEU A 156 2.70 -15.03 9.25
C LEU A 156 1.22 -14.70 9.48
N GLY A 157 0.89 -13.43 9.71
CA GLY A 157 -0.48 -12.96 9.87
C GLY A 157 -1.34 -13.22 8.63
N SER A 158 -0.80 -13.00 7.44
CA SER A 158 -1.49 -13.29 6.18
C SER A 158 -1.77 -14.78 6.00
N VAL A 159 -0.79 -15.65 6.30
CA VAL A 159 -0.95 -17.11 6.24
C VAL A 159 -1.98 -17.60 7.24
N ALA A 160 -1.96 -17.08 8.47
CA ALA A 160 -2.94 -17.42 9.50
C ALA A 160 -4.37 -17.04 9.07
N THR A 161 -4.55 -15.85 8.49
CA THR A 161 -5.85 -15.41 7.94
C THR A 161 -6.28 -16.29 6.78
N SER A 162 -5.39 -16.62 5.83
CA SER A 162 -5.70 -17.55 4.74
C SER A 162 -6.13 -18.93 5.26
N LEU A 163 -5.46 -19.46 6.29
CA LEU A 163 -5.83 -20.74 6.88
C LEU A 163 -7.20 -20.70 7.56
N LYS A 164 -7.52 -19.63 8.31
CA LYS A 164 -8.85 -19.45 8.92
C LYS A 164 -9.96 -19.42 7.86
N ILE A 165 -9.71 -18.80 6.71
CA ILE A 165 -10.65 -18.78 5.58
C ILE A 165 -10.80 -20.18 4.99
N LEU A 166 -9.69 -20.88 4.70
CA LEU A 166 -9.70 -22.24 4.11
C LEU A 166 -10.41 -23.26 5.00
N LEU A 167 -10.21 -23.18 6.30
CA LEU A 167 -10.87 -24.03 7.29
C LEU A 167 -12.33 -23.61 7.57
N GLY A 168 -12.82 -22.54 6.95
CA GLY A 168 -14.19 -22.05 7.09
C GLY A 168 -14.52 -21.45 8.46
N ILE A 169 -13.49 -21.18 9.28
CA ILE A 169 -13.60 -20.53 10.59
C ILE A 169 -13.97 -19.05 10.40
N GLU A 170 -13.38 -18.40 9.40
CA GLU A 170 -13.61 -16.98 9.10
C GLU A 170 -14.50 -16.83 7.86
N ARG A 171 -15.79 -16.55 8.09
CA ARG A 171 -16.81 -16.40 7.03
C ARG A 171 -17.02 -14.97 6.56
N SER A 172 -16.18 -14.03 7.00
CA SER A 172 -16.34 -12.60 6.73
C SER A 172 -16.35 -12.27 5.22
N TYR A 173 -15.70 -13.10 4.39
CA TYR A 173 -15.74 -12.98 2.92
C TYR A 173 -17.08 -13.36 2.27
N LEU A 174 -17.99 -14.04 2.98
CA LEU A 174 -19.32 -14.42 2.47
C LEU A 174 -20.38 -13.32 2.66
N GLY A 175 -19.99 -12.14 3.17
CA GLY A 175 -20.91 -11.02 3.34
C GLY A 175 -21.99 -11.25 4.41
N GLY A 176 -21.74 -12.16 5.37
CA GLY A 176 -22.55 -12.29 6.56
C GLY A 176 -22.33 -11.06 7.44
N GLY A 177 -23.38 -10.26 7.60
CA GLY A 177 -23.35 -9.10 8.48
C GLY A 177 -23.18 -9.55 9.93
N ASP A 178 -22.09 -9.09 10.53
CA ASP A 178 -22.04 -8.45 11.84
C ASP A 178 -21.13 -7.22 11.70
#